data_AF-A0A2P8KSS6-F1
#
_entry.id   AF-A0A2P8KSS6-F1
#
_cell.length_a   1.000
_cell.length_b   1.000
_cell.length_c   1.000
_cell.angle_alpha   90.00
_cell.angle_beta   90.00
_cell.angle_gamma   90.00
#
_symmetry.space_group_name_H-M   'P 1'
#
loop_
_entity.id
_entity.type
_entity.pdbx_description
1 polymer ?
#
loop_
_entity_poly.entity_id
_entity_poly.type
_entity_poly.pdbx_seq_one_letter_code
_entity_poly.pdbx_strand_id
1 'polypeptide(L)' 'MALAQKNACTACHAADKKLIGPSFNELRVRYANDPGALAKLVAKTQAGGSGSFGAIPMPPQRHVPAQELGAIVKWMLEPE' A
#
# COMPACT_ATOMS: atom_id res chain seq x y z
N MET A 1 5.23 9.06 -6.63
CA MET A 1 5.66 8.00 -7.58
C MET A 1 7.10 7.52 -7.40
N ALA A 2 8.12 8.39 -7.41
CA ALA A 2 9.53 7.95 -7.40
C ALA A 2 9.91 6.97 -6.26
N LEU A 3 9.42 7.19 -5.03
CA LEU A 3 9.68 6.28 -3.91
C LEU A 3 8.99 4.91 -4.06
N ALA A 4 7.77 4.86 -4.59
CA ALA A 4 7.03 3.62 -4.80
C ALA A 4 7.69 2.78 -5.91
N GLN A 5 8.22 3.42 -6.95
CA GLN A 5 9.00 2.76 -8.00
C GLN A 5 10.36 2.28 -7.47
N LYS A 6 11.08 3.12 -6.72
CA LYS A 6 12.36 2.78 -6.07
C LYS A 6 12.25 1.55 -5.17
N ASN A 7 11.15 1.44 -4.43
CA ASN A 7 10.88 0.33 -3.50
C ASN A 7 10.00 -0.78 -4.12
N ALA A 8 9.95 -0.88 -5.46
CA ALA A 8 9.27 -1.93 -6.21
C ALA A 8 7.77 -2.15 -5.91
N CYS A 9 7.10 -1.18 -5.30
CA CYS A 9 5.69 -1.28 -4.93
C CYS A 9 4.78 -1.38 -6.18
N THR A 10 5.20 -0.79 -7.29
CA THR A 10 4.48 -0.80 -8.57
C THR A 10 4.59 -2.12 -9.34
N ALA A 11 5.39 -3.08 -8.87
CA ALA A 11 5.42 -4.43 -9.44
C ALA A 11 4.17 -5.25 -9.07
N CYS A 12 3.57 -4.94 -7.91
CA CYS A 12 2.40 -5.66 -7.38
C CYS A 12 1.14 -4.81 -7.33
N HIS A 13 1.26 -3.48 -7.42
CA HIS A 13 0.15 -2.55 -7.35
C HIS A 13 0.14 -1.58 -8.55
N ALA A 14 -1.05 -1.24 -9.03
CA ALA A 14 -1.25 -0.22 -10.06
C ALA A 14 -2.30 0.80 -9.61
N ALA A 15 -2.42 1.91 -10.35
CA ALA A 15 -3.35 2.97 -10.01
C ALA A 15 -4.81 2.54 -10.07
N ASP A 16 -5.18 1.86 -11.15
CA ASP A 16 -6.58 1.68 -11.59
C ASP A 16 -7.04 0.22 -11.63
N LYS A 17 -6.10 -0.73 -11.63
CA LYS A 17 -6.41 -2.16 -11.72
C LYS A 17 -5.66 -2.99 -10.69
N LYS A 18 -6.30 -4.06 -10.26
CA LYS A 18 -5.67 -5.10 -9.45
C LYS A 18 -4.60 -5.82 -10.28
N LEU A 19 -3.39 -5.91 -9.74
CA LEU A 19 -2.32 -6.75 -10.30
C LEU A 19 -2.18 -8.01 -9.43
N ILE A 20 -1.31 -7.94 -8.43
CA ILE A 20 -1.17 -8.95 -7.38
C ILE A 20 -1.88 -8.44 -6.13
N GLY A 21 -1.55 -7.21 -5.73
CA GLY A 21 -2.25 -6.44 -4.72
C GLY A 21 -3.39 -5.61 -5.30
N PRO A 22 -4.22 -5.01 -4.44
CA PRO A 22 -5.29 -4.10 -4.85
C PRO A 22 -4.73 -2.87 -5.59
N SER A 23 -5.57 -2.26 -6.42
CA SER A 23 -5.28 -0.95 -7.01
C SER A 23 -5.24 0.16 -5.97
N PHE A 24 -4.56 1.26 -6.28
CA PHE A 24 -4.59 2.47 -5.44
C PHE A 24 -6.02 3.00 -5.32
N ASN A 25 -6.81 2.93 -6.39
CA ASN A 25 -8.23 3.32 -6.36
C ASN A 25 -9.05 2.48 -5.37
N GLU A 26 -8.85 1.15 -5.33
CA GLU A 26 -9.50 0.29 -4.34
C GLU A 26 -9.09 0.65 -2.90
N LEU A 27 -7.82 0.96 -2.68
CA LEU A 27 -7.33 1.42 -1.36
C LEU A 27 -7.99 2.74 -0.97
N ARG A 28 -8.00 3.73 -1.87
CA ARG A 28 -8.62 5.04 -1.67
C ARG A 28 -10.10 4.90 -1.30
N VAL A 29 -10.86 4.13 -2.08
CA VAL A 29 -12.30 3.91 -1.83
C VAL A 29 -12.51 3.21 -0.49
N ARG A 30 -11.74 2.17 -0.18
CA ARG A 30 -11.91 1.39 1.05
C ARG A 30 -11.57 2.20 2.31
N TYR A 31 -10.60 3.09 2.23
CA TYR A 31 -10.05 3.82 3.37
C TYR A 31 -10.40 5.31 3.40
N ALA A 32 -11.23 5.80 2.46
CA ALA A 32 -11.57 7.23 2.32
C ALA A 32 -12.02 7.91 3.62
N ASN A 33 -12.71 7.17 4.50
CA ASN A 33 -13.28 7.69 5.74
C ASN A 33 -12.59 7.13 7.01
N ASP A 34 -11.43 6.50 6.88
CA ASP A 34 -10.68 5.94 8.02
C ASP A 34 -9.50 6.86 8.39
N PRO A 35 -9.63 7.72 9.43
CA PRO A 35 -8.54 8.61 9.84
C PRO A 35 -7.30 7.86 10.35
N GLY A 36 -7.43 6.57 10.70
CA GLY A 36 -6.34 5.69 11.10
C GLY A 36 -5.74 4.88 9.95
N ALA A 37 -6.21 5.03 8.72
CA ALA A 37 -5.81 4.20 7.58
C ALA A 37 -4.30 4.20 7.36
N LEU A 38 -3.68 5.38 7.37
CA LEU A 38 -2.25 5.53 7.13
C LEU A 38 -1.42 4.70 8.13
N ALA A 39 -1.65 4.89 9.44
CA ALA A 39 -0.90 4.18 10.48
C ALA A 39 -1.13 2.65 10.40
N LYS A 40 -2.37 2.22 10.18
CA LYS A 40 -2.73 0.80 10.03
C LYS A 40 -2.03 0.17 8.83
N LEU A 41 -2.04 0.85 7.68
CA LEU A 41 -1.47 0.34 6.44
C LEU A 41 0.05 0.34 6.46
N VAL A 42 0.69 1.34 7.07
CA VAL A 42 2.14 1.33 7.30
C VAL A 42 2.54 0.11 8.14
N ALA A 43 1.88 -0.09 9.29
CA ALA A 43 2.17 -1.25 10.16
C ALA A 43 1.93 -2.58 9.43
N LYS A 44 0.80 -2.71 8.71
CA LYS A 44 0.47 -3.89 7.90
C LYS A 44 1.50 -4.13 6.79
N THR A 45 2.01 -3.07 6.16
CA THR A 45 2.96 -3.20 5.05
C THR A 45 4.34 -3.60 5.54
N GLN A 46 4.76 -3.08 6.69
CA GLN A 46 6.01 -3.47 7.34
C GLN A 46 5.97 -4.92 7.85
N ALA A 47 4.84 -5.36 8.42
CA ALA A 47 4.67 -6.70 8.94
C ALA A 47 4.31 -7.74 7.87
N GLY A 48 3.82 -7.30 6.71
CA GLY A 48 3.16 -8.16 5.73
C GLY A 48 1.72 -8.51 6.16
N GLY A 49 0.97 -9.17 5.29
CA GLY A 49 -0.37 -9.60 5.64
C GLY A 49 -1.10 -10.35 4.54
N SER A 50 -2.16 -11.06 4.91
CA SER A 50 -2.99 -11.86 4.01
C SER A 50 -4.48 -11.60 4.26
N GLY A 51 -5.34 -12.08 3.35
CA GLY A 51 -6.79 -12.14 3.53
C GLY A 51 -7.57 -10.83 3.35
N SER A 52 -6.93 -9.66 3.48
CA SER A 52 -7.67 -8.39 3.39
C SER A 52 -8.15 -8.04 1.98
N PHE A 53 -7.42 -8.45 0.94
CA PHE A 53 -7.71 -8.11 -0.47
C PHE A 53 -7.67 -9.33 -1.40
N GLY A 54 -7.64 -10.53 -0.81
CA GLY A 54 -7.57 -11.81 -1.51
C GLY A 54 -6.71 -12.83 -0.78
N ALA A 55 -6.53 -13.99 -1.42
CA ALA A 55 -5.77 -15.11 -0.88
C ALA A 55 -4.24 -14.91 -0.94
N ILE A 56 -3.75 -14.05 -1.84
CA ILE A 56 -2.31 -13.82 -1.99
C ILE A 56 -1.80 -12.95 -0.83
N PRO A 57 -0.82 -13.43 -0.04
CA PRO A 57 -0.21 -12.64 1.01
C PRO A 57 0.72 -11.57 0.41
N MET A 58 0.72 -10.38 1.00
CA MET A 58 1.75 -9.37 0.77
C MET A 58 2.94 -9.64 1.71
N PRO A 59 4.16 -9.87 1.18
CA PRO A 59 5.34 -10.09 2.00
C PRO A 59 5.68 -8.87 2.88
N PRO A 60 6.34 -9.08 4.04
CA PRO A 60 6.80 -7.98 4.90
C PRO A 60 7.80 -7.07 4.17
N GLN A 61 7.52 -5.76 4.12
CA GLN A 61 8.39 -4.78 3.47
C GLN A 61 9.44 -4.20 4.43
N ARG A 62 10.15 -5.05 5.16
CA ARG A 62 11.12 -4.65 6.21
C ARG A 62 12.34 -3.90 5.70
N HIS A 63 12.61 -3.98 4.39
CA HIS A 63 13.73 -3.29 3.74
C HIS A 63 13.43 -1.81 3.47
N VAL A 64 12.17 -1.39 3.55
CA VAL A 64 11.77 0.01 3.34
C VAL A 64 11.81 0.74 4.70
N PRO A 65 12.56 1.85 4.82
CA PRO A 65 12.55 2.67 6.03
C PRO A 65 11.14 3.16 6.38
N ALA A 66 10.78 3.19 7.67
CA ALA A 66 9.43 3.54 8.11
C ALA A 66 8.95 4.91 7.58
N GLN A 67 9.87 5.88 7.46
CA GLN A 67 9.59 7.20 6.90
C GLN A 67 9.25 7.13 5.41
N GLU A 68 10.02 6.39 4.61
CA GLU A 68 9.73 6.18 3.18
C GLU A 68 8.42 5.41 3.00
N LEU A 69 8.19 4.40 3.83
CA LEU A 69 6.96 3.59 3.78
C LEU A 69 5.72 4.44 4.08
N GLY A 70 5.80 5.32 5.09
CA GLY A 70 4.74 6.29 5.39
C GLY A 70 4.42 7.19 4.21
N ALA A 71 5.44 7.72 3.53
CA ALA A 71 5.27 8.56 2.34
C ALA A 71 4.64 7.79 1.17
N ILE A 72 5.05 6.54 0.95
CA ILE A 72 4.51 5.68 -0.11
C ILE A 72 3.03 5.36 0.16
N VAL A 73 2.68 4.90 1.35
CA VAL A 73 1.30 4.55 1.72
C VAL A 73 0.41 5.79 1.66
N LYS A 74 0.88 6.93 2.18
CA LYS A 74 0.13 8.19 2.08
C LYS A 74 -0.17 8.55 0.63
N TRP A 75 0.85 8.51 -0.23
CA TRP A 75 0.70 8.80 -1.65
C TRP A 75 -0.30 7.85 -2.36
N MET A 76 -0.35 6.56 -1.97
CA MET A 76 -1.34 5.62 -2.53
C MET A 76 -2.78 5.91 -2.09
N LEU A 77 -2.98 6.56 -0.94
CA LEU A 77 -4.29 6.89 -0.38
C LEU A 77 -4.81 8.27 -0.79
N GLU A 78 -3.92 9.17 -1.23
CA GLU A 78 -4.32 10.48 -1.71
C GLU A 78 -4.79 10.37 -3.18
N PRO A 79 -5.87 11.06 -3.57
CA PRO A 79 -6.18 11.27 -4.98
C PRO A 79 -5.04 12.08 -5.62
N GLU A 80 -4.72 11.78 -6.88
CA GLU A 80 -3.71 12.54 -7.64
C GLU A 80 -4.11 14.00 -7.84
#